data_AF-A0A7H4MKS1-F1
#
_entry.id   AF-A0A7H4MKS1-F1
#
_cell.length_a   1.000
_cell.length_b   1.000
_cell.length_c   1.000
_cell.angle_alpha   90.00
_cell.angle_beta   90.00
_cell.angle_gamma   90.00
#
_symmetry.space_group_name_H-M   'P 1'
#
loop_
_entity.id
_entity.type
_entity.pdbx_description
1 polymer ?
#
loop_
_entity_poly.entity_id
_entity_poly.type
_entity_poly.pdbx_seq_one_letter_code
_entity_poly.pdbx_strand_id
1 'polypeptide(L)'
;MQREQWFHRAVIYQVDSSLFYDANGDGYGDLAGIRQKLHYIRSLGATVLWLTPFYLTPLQDDGYDISDHLQPDPRFGTIADVIELIARARELGLRVIVELVIQHTSAQHPWFQAARRDPRSPWRPYYLWADRPPEKDDPPCFPASRRASGAGMNRPGNTIATCFIVMSRI
;
A
#
# COMPACT_ATOMS: atom_id res chain seq x y z
N MET A 1 -31.81 -21.90 -4.86
CA MET A 1 -31.80 -20.43 -4.69
C MET A 1 -30.39 -20.02 -4.32
N GLN A 2 -29.63 -19.39 -5.22
CA GLN A 2 -28.29 -18.91 -4.84
C GLN A 2 -28.44 -17.81 -3.79
N ARG A 3 -27.65 -17.88 -2.72
CA ARG A 3 -27.62 -16.87 -1.68
C ARG A 3 -27.05 -15.59 -2.29
N GLU A 4 -27.79 -14.49 -2.26
CA GLU A 4 -27.24 -13.20 -2.71
C GLU A 4 -25.96 -12.89 -1.94
N GLN A 5 -24.88 -12.63 -2.68
CA GLN A 5 -23.60 -12.31 -2.08
C GLN A 5 -23.58 -10.84 -1.66
N TRP A 6 -23.06 -10.55 -0.47
CA TRP A 6 -23.11 -9.20 0.12
C TRP A 6 -22.46 -8.14 -0.78
N PHE A 7 -21.43 -8.50 -1.55
CA PHE A 7 -20.68 -7.56 -2.39
C PHE A 7 -21.44 -7.13 -3.63
N HIS A 8 -22.48 -7.86 -4.07
CA HIS A 8 -23.33 -7.42 -5.18
C HIS A 8 -24.11 -6.13 -4.87
N ARG A 9 -24.26 -5.78 -3.58
CA ARG A 9 -24.96 -4.59 -3.11
C ARG A 9 -24.05 -3.65 -2.32
N ALA A 10 -22.73 -3.83 -2.42
CA ALA A 10 -21.78 -3.04 -1.66
C ALA A 10 -21.68 -1.61 -2.21
N VAL A 11 -21.82 -0.63 -1.32
CA VAL A 11 -21.42 0.76 -1.55
C VAL A 11 -20.10 0.98 -0.80
N ILE A 12 -19.03 1.14 -1.56
CA ILE A 12 -17.66 1.26 -1.03
C ILE A 12 -17.31 2.74 -0.90
N TYR A 13 -16.85 3.13 0.29
CA TYR A 13 -16.27 4.44 0.55
C TYR A 13 -14.79 4.28 0.83
N GLN A 14 -13.95 4.78 -0.09
CA GLN A 14 -12.51 4.75 0.06
C GLN A 14 -12.04 5.92 0.92
N VAL A 15 -11.12 5.65 1.84
CA VAL A 15 -10.51 6.61 2.74
C VAL A 15 -9.00 6.58 2.55
N ASP A 16 -8.44 7.74 2.24
CA ASP A 16 -7.01 7.95 2.36
C ASP A 16 -6.65 8.09 3.84
N SER A 17 -5.91 7.11 4.36
CA SER A 17 -5.52 7.06 5.77
C SER A 17 -4.74 8.30 6.21
N SER A 18 -3.98 8.92 5.31
CA SER A 18 -3.10 10.07 5.60
C SER A 18 -3.77 11.44 5.46
N LEU A 19 -4.94 11.53 4.80
CA LEU A 19 -5.58 12.82 4.48
C LEU A 19 -6.96 13.01 5.09
N PHE A 20 -7.60 11.95 5.59
CA PHE A 20 -9.02 12.00 5.92
C PHE A 20 -9.36 12.77 7.19
N TYR A 21 -8.68 12.45 8.31
CA TYR A 21 -8.89 13.14 9.57
C TYR A 21 -7.73 12.92 10.52
N ASP A 22 -7.11 14.03 10.95
CA ASP A 22 -6.06 14.07 11.97
C ASP A 22 -6.72 14.16 13.36
N ALA A 23 -6.53 13.15 14.19
CA ALA A 23 -7.06 13.11 15.55
C ALA A 23 -6.05 13.57 16.61
N ASN A 24 -4.76 13.58 16.31
CA ASN A 24 -3.69 13.85 17.27
C ASN A 24 -3.06 15.25 17.10
N GLY A 25 -3.34 15.94 16.00
CA GLY A 25 -2.88 17.29 15.66
C GLY A 25 -1.49 17.37 15.04
N ASP A 26 -0.93 16.27 14.52
CA ASP A 26 0.41 16.23 13.92
C ASP A 26 0.46 16.61 12.43
N GLY A 27 -0.71 16.86 11.82
CA GLY A 27 -0.86 17.24 10.42
C GLY A 27 -1.08 16.08 9.45
N TYR A 28 -1.14 14.83 9.94
CA TYR A 28 -1.47 13.64 9.17
C TYR A 28 -2.79 13.03 9.65
N GLY A 29 -3.55 12.48 8.71
CA GLY A 29 -4.67 11.61 9.04
C GLY A 29 -4.18 10.34 9.76
N ASP A 30 -5.01 9.83 10.67
CA ASP A 30 -4.68 8.65 11.46
C ASP A 30 -5.89 7.71 11.66
N LEU A 31 -5.61 6.47 12.06
CA LEU A 31 -6.64 5.42 12.24
C LEU A 31 -7.67 5.79 13.30
N ALA A 32 -7.27 6.53 14.34
CA ALA A 32 -8.20 7.01 15.37
C ALA A 32 -9.15 8.07 14.80
N GLY A 33 -8.67 8.93 13.91
CA GLY A 33 -9.46 9.90 13.16
C GLY A 33 -10.49 9.24 12.26
N ILE A 34 -10.08 8.23 11.48
CA ILE A 34 -11.01 7.43 10.68
C ILE A 34 -12.09 6.79 11.58
N ARG A 35 -11.68 6.20 12.71
CA ARG A 35 -12.58 5.59 13.69
C ARG A 35 -13.62 6.58 14.22
N GLN A 36 -13.23 7.82 14.52
CA GLN A 36 -14.15 8.88 14.97
C GLN A 36 -15.20 9.25 13.92
N LYS A 37 -14.91 9.07 12.63
CA LYS A 37 -15.80 9.44 11.52
C LYS A 37 -16.59 8.28 10.93
N LEU A 38 -16.49 7.06 11.48
CA LEU A 38 -17.25 5.91 10.96
C LEU A 38 -18.77 6.13 10.93
N HIS A 39 -19.33 6.87 11.90
CA HIS A 39 -20.75 7.25 11.90
C HIS A 39 -21.11 8.14 10.71
N TYR A 40 -20.24 9.08 10.34
CA TYR A 40 -20.40 9.92 9.16
C TYR A 40 -20.33 9.09 7.88
N ILE A 41 -19.33 8.22 7.76
CA ILE A 41 -19.20 7.33 6.59
C ILE A 41 -20.45 6.46 6.44
N ARG A 42 -20.98 5.93 7.56
CA ARG A 42 -22.21 5.16 7.56
C ARG A 42 -23.44 5.99 7.18
N SER A 43 -23.55 7.24 7.63
CA SER A 43 -24.70 8.10 7.34
C SER A 43 -24.79 8.50 5.86
N LEU A 44 -23.66 8.50 5.14
CA LEU A 44 -23.63 8.64 3.68
C LEU A 44 -24.19 7.42 2.92
N GLY A 45 -24.50 6.32 3.63
CA GLY A 45 -25.05 5.09 3.03
C GLY A 45 -23.99 4.04 2.68
N ALA A 46 -22.72 4.28 3.00
CA ALA A 46 -21.67 3.29 2.77
C ALA A 46 -21.95 1.99 3.54
N THR A 47 -21.60 0.87 2.91
CA THR A 47 -21.65 -0.47 3.52
C THR A 47 -20.26 -1.07 3.73
N VAL A 48 -19.26 -0.51 3.03
CA VAL A 48 -17.87 -0.95 3.09
C VAL A 48 -16.97 0.28 3.19
N LEU A 49 -16.04 0.25 4.14
CA LEU A 49 -14.89 1.13 4.23
C LEU A 49 -13.71 0.48 3.52
N TRP A 50 -13.07 1.18 2.60
CA TRP A 50 -11.81 0.74 1.98
C TRP A 50 -10.69 1.70 2.37
N LEU A 51 -9.65 1.18 3.01
CA LEU A 51 -8.51 1.96 3.47
C LEU A 51 -7.37 1.89 2.45
N THR A 52 -6.77 3.03 2.13
CA THR A 52 -5.43 3.09 1.50
C THR A 52 -4.38 2.51 2.45
N PRO A 53 -3.14 2.23 1.98
CA PRO A 53 -2.12 1.59 2.81
C PRO A 53 -1.84 2.39 4.09
N PHE A 54 -1.84 1.69 5.22
CA PHE A 54 -1.42 2.21 6.52
C PHE A 54 -0.23 1.43 7.09
N TYR A 55 0.39 0.57 6.27
CA TYR A 55 1.54 -0.26 6.63
C TYR A 55 2.81 0.58 6.81
N LEU A 56 3.80 0.03 7.50
CA LEU A 56 5.10 0.68 7.68
C LEU A 56 5.73 0.99 6.32
N THR A 57 6.04 2.26 6.08
CA THR A 57 6.40 2.76 4.76
C THR A 57 7.36 3.95 4.85
N PRO A 58 8.30 4.13 3.92
CA PRO A 58 9.04 5.39 3.81
C PRO A 58 8.21 6.58 3.30
N LEU A 59 6.97 6.36 2.82
CA LEU A 59 6.13 7.36 2.13
C LEU A 59 6.81 8.01 0.92
N GLN A 60 7.51 7.23 0.09
CA GLN A 60 7.98 7.74 -1.20
C GLN A 60 6.93 7.60 -2.31
N ASP A 61 5.90 6.79 -2.07
CA ASP A 61 4.78 6.53 -2.96
C ASP A 61 3.45 6.51 -2.19
N ASP A 62 3.23 7.52 -1.34
CA ASP A 62 2.00 7.71 -0.55
C ASP A 62 1.52 6.44 0.20
N GLY A 63 2.47 5.61 0.65
CA GLY A 63 2.23 4.40 1.43
C GLY A 63 2.21 3.09 0.63
N TYR A 64 2.23 3.15 -0.70
CA TYR A 64 2.32 1.96 -1.55
C TYR A 64 3.72 1.34 -1.56
N ASP A 65 4.77 2.10 -1.19
CA ASP A 65 6.11 1.57 -0.95
C ASP A 65 6.23 0.91 0.45
N ILE A 66 5.67 -0.29 0.60
CA ILE A 66 5.60 -1.01 1.89
C ILE A 66 6.96 -1.61 2.30
N SER A 67 7.37 -1.38 3.55
CA SER A 67 8.59 -1.93 4.16
C SER A 67 8.33 -3.05 5.18
N ASP A 68 7.12 -3.11 5.76
CA ASP A 68 6.63 -4.24 6.56
C ASP A 68 5.09 -4.32 6.45
N HIS A 69 4.58 -5.39 5.85
CA HIS A 69 3.14 -5.62 5.67
C HIS A 69 2.38 -6.00 6.95
N LEU A 70 3.08 -6.28 8.05
CA LEU A 70 2.47 -6.73 9.30
C LEU A 70 2.35 -5.63 10.35
N GLN A 71 3.02 -4.50 10.14
CA GLN A 71 3.03 -3.38 11.07
C GLN A 71 2.37 -2.16 10.44
N PRO A 72 1.42 -1.52 11.15
CA PRO A 72 1.01 -0.18 10.80
C PRO A 72 2.18 0.79 10.94
N ASP A 73 2.20 1.82 10.11
CA ASP A 73 3.13 2.92 10.29
C ASP A 73 2.77 3.71 11.56
N PRO A 74 3.74 4.02 12.45
CA PRO A 74 3.47 4.78 13.68
C PRO A 74 2.79 6.13 13.46
N ARG A 75 2.93 6.74 12.27
CA ARG A 75 2.19 7.96 11.90
C ARG A 75 0.68 7.75 11.86
N PHE A 76 0.22 6.57 11.48
CA PHE A 76 -1.21 6.25 11.38
C PHE A 76 -1.76 5.63 12.67
N GLY A 77 -0.90 5.03 13.49
CA GLY A 77 -1.27 4.42 14.78
C GLY A 77 -0.62 3.06 14.99
N THR A 78 -1.30 2.22 15.76
CA THR A 78 -0.80 0.90 16.18
C THR A 78 -1.69 -0.23 15.66
N ILE A 79 -1.22 -1.48 15.82
CA ILE A 79 -2.06 -2.65 15.51
C ILE A 79 -3.32 -2.70 16.37
N ALA A 80 -3.28 -2.16 17.60
CA ALA A 80 -4.46 -2.05 18.45
C ALA A 80 -5.49 -1.09 17.84
N ASP A 81 -5.05 0.05 17.28
CA ASP A 81 -5.93 0.99 16.61
C ASP A 81 -6.62 0.38 15.38
N VAL A 82 -5.90 -0.46 14.61
CA VAL A 82 -6.49 -1.23 13.50
C VAL A 82 -7.59 -2.17 14.01
N ILE A 83 -7.33 -2.91 15.08
CA ILE A 83 -8.29 -3.83 15.69
C ILE A 83 -9.54 -3.07 16.16
N GLU A 84 -9.35 -1.94 16.85
CA GLU A 84 -10.44 -1.10 17.33
C GLU A 84 -11.27 -0.50 16.19
N LEU A 85 -10.61 -0.03 15.12
CA LEU A 85 -11.28 0.48 13.91
C LEU A 85 -12.18 -0.60 13.30
N ILE A 86 -11.66 -1.81 13.09
CA ILE A 86 -12.40 -2.92 12.50
C ILE A 86 -13.56 -3.34 13.40
N ALA A 87 -13.33 -3.43 14.72
CA ALA A 87 -14.37 -3.76 15.69
C ALA A 87 -15.51 -2.73 15.65
N ARG A 88 -15.17 -1.43 15.66
CA ARG A 88 -16.16 -0.35 15.62
C ARG A 88 -16.88 -0.27 14.28
N ALA A 89 -16.20 -0.48 13.16
CA ALA A 89 -16.82 -0.54 11.84
C ALA A 89 -17.86 -1.67 11.80
N ARG A 90 -17.51 -2.84 12.35
CA ARG A 90 -18.41 -4.00 12.42
C ARG A 90 -19.68 -3.71 13.25
N GLU A 91 -19.55 -3.02 14.39
CA GLU A 91 -20.71 -2.59 15.20
C GLU A 91 -21.68 -1.69 14.43
N LEU A 92 -21.16 -0.91 13.48
CA LEU A 92 -21.96 -0.02 12.62
C LEU A 92 -22.47 -0.71 11.34
N GLY A 93 -22.23 -2.02 11.20
CA GLY A 93 -22.60 -2.80 10.03
C GLY A 93 -21.74 -2.50 8.80
N LEU A 94 -20.57 -1.87 8.98
CA LEU A 94 -19.58 -1.64 7.93
C LEU A 94 -18.65 -2.85 7.83
N ARG A 95 -18.32 -3.22 6.59
CA ARG A 95 -17.18 -4.10 6.29
C ARG A 95 -15.93 -3.26 6.05
N VAL A 96 -14.76 -3.82 6.29
CA VAL A 96 -13.48 -3.15 6.05
C VAL A 96 -12.69 -3.92 5.00
N ILE A 97 -12.20 -3.21 3.98
CA ILE A 97 -11.24 -3.68 2.99
C ILE A 97 -9.94 -2.90 3.21
N VAL A 98 -8.81 -3.60 3.11
CA VAL A 98 -7.48 -3.01 3.17
C VAL A 98 -6.73 -3.32 1.88
N GLU A 99 -5.82 -2.44 1.51
CA GLU A 99 -4.93 -2.65 0.36
C GLU A 99 -3.98 -3.82 0.60
N LEU A 100 -3.75 -4.63 -0.43
CA LEU A 100 -2.75 -5.71 -0.39
C LEU A 100 -1.74 -5.50 -1.52
N VAL A 101 -0.72 -4.69 -1.26
CA VAL A 101 0.33 -4.37 -2.22
C VAL A 101 1.39 -5.46 -2.20
N ILE A 102 1.22 -6.46 -3.07
CA ILE A 102 2.11 -7.64 -3.18
C ILE A 102 2.94 -7.66 -4.45
N GLN A 103 2.68 -6.73 -5.37
CA GLN A 103 3.37 -6.69 -6.64
C GLN A 103 4.78 -6.06 -6.51
N HIS A 104 4.99 -5.19 -5.53
CA HIS A 104 6.28 -4.63 -5.19
C HIS A 104 6.41 -4.42 -3.67
N THR A 105 7.64 -4.17 -3.23
CA THR A 105 7.95 -3.70 -1.87
C THR A 105 8.83 -2.46 -1.95
N SER A 106 8.90 -1.69 -0.87
CA SER A 106 9.86 -0.61 -0.74
C SER A 106 11.29 -1.10 -0.99
N ALA A 107 12.14 -0.22 -1.54
CA ALA A 107 13.58 -0.45 -1.57
C ALA A 107 14.17 -0.58 -0.15
N GLN A 108 13.46 -0.17 0.90
CA GLN A 108 13.90 -0.34 2.29
C GLN A 108 13.45 -1.68 2.92
N HIS A 109 12.62 -2.47 2.22
CA HIS A 109 12.10 -3.73 2.73
C HIS A 109 13.23 -4.73 3.07
N PRO A 110 13.19 -5.45 4.21
CA PRO A 110 14.24 -6.39 4.61
C PRO A 110 14.58 -7.44 3.55
N TRP A 111 13.56 -8.00 2.88
CA TRP A 111 13.75 -8.94 1.78
C TRP A 111 14.57 -8.34 0.65
N PHE A 112 14.23 -7.11 0.22
CA PHE A 112 14.95 -6.43 -0.85
C PHE A 112 16.39 -6.11 -0.45
N GLN A 113 16.60 -5.61 0.77
CA GLN A 113 17.93 -5.32 1.28
C GLN A 113 18.81 -6.57 1.33
N ALA A 114 18.27 -7.70 1.76
CA ALA A 114 18.98 -8.98 1.78
C ALA A 114 19.27 -9.50 0.36
N ALA A 115 18.28 -9.47 -0.53
CA ALA A 115 18.40 -9.87 -1.94
C ALA A 115 19.41 -9.02 -2.73
N ARG A 116 19.52 -7.73 -2.38
CA ARG A 116 20.45 -6.78 -2.99
C ARG A 116 21.89 -6.98 -2.53
N ARG A 117 22.09 -7.40 -1.26
CA ARG A 117 23.42 -7.56 -0.66
C ARG A 117 24.10 -8.86 -1.07
N ASP A 118 23.34 -9.95 -1.19
CA ASP A 118 23.89 -11.27 -1.52
C ASP A 118 23.08 -11.93 -2.65
N PRO A 119 23.69 -12.22 -3.82
CA PRO A 119 23.06 -12.99 -4.89
C PRO A 119 22.60 -14.40 -4.47
N ARG A 120 23.11 -14.94 -3.35
CA ARG A 120 22.70 -16.24 -2.79
C ARG A 120 21.64 -16.11 -1.69
N SER A 121 21.15 -14.91 -1.40
CA SER A 121 20.09 -14.68 -0.42
C SER A 121 18.84 -15.50 -0.77
N PRO A 122 18.14 -16.10 0.22
CA PRO A 122 16.86 -16.77 -0.03
C PRO A 122 15.80 -15.83 -0.62
N TRP A 123 15.96 -14.52 -0.40
CA TRP A 123 15.07 -13.47 -0.92
C TRP A 123 15.44 -13.03 -2.34
N ARG A 124 16.59 -13.46 -2.89
CA ARG A 124 17.03 -13.07 -4.24
C ARG A 124 15.97 -13.35 -5.32
N PRO A 125 15.31 -14.53 -5.35
CA PRO A 125 14.32 -14.85 -6.38
C PRO A 125 13.00 -14.07 -6.26
N TYR A 126 12.80 -13.29 -5.19
CA TYR A 126 11.56 -12.52 -4.99
C TYR A 126 11.52 -11.26 -5.88
N TYR A 127 12.66 -10.86 -6.45
CA TYR A 127 12.80 -9.64 -7.24
C TYR A 127 13.38 -9.95 -8.62
N LEU A 128 13.10 -9.06 -9.56
CA LEU A 128 13.65 -9.11 -10.91
C LEU A 128 15.01 -8.40 -10.92
N TRP A 129 16.02 -9.07 -11.47
CA TRP A 129 17.40 -8.59 -11.55
C TRP A 129 17.90 -8.68 -12.98
N ALA A 130 18.66 -7.68 -13.42
CA ALA A 130 19.32 -7.69 -14.72
C ALA A 130 20.73 -7.10 -14.61
N ASP A 131 21.71 -7.80 -15.19
CA ASP A 131 23.10 -7.37 -15.23
C ASP A 131 23.32 -6.22 -16.23
N ARG A 132 22.42 -6.10 -17.22
CA ARG A 132 22.44 -5.07 -18.26
C ARG A 132 21.08 -4.37 -18.33
N PRO A 133 21.04 -3.08 -18.69
CA PRO A 133 19.79 -2.40 -18.99
C PRO A 133 19.01 -3.12 -20.11
N PRO A 134 17.67 -3.04 -20.12
CA PRO A 134 16.88 -3.57 -21.22
C PRO A 134 17.22 -2.83 -22.53
N GLU A 135 17.22 -3.55 -23.66
CA GLU A 135 17.48 -2.96 -24.98
C GLU A 135 16.41 -1.93 -25.39
N LYS A 136 15.20 -2.08 -24.87
CA LYS A 136 14.07 -1.18 -25.08
C LYS A 136 13.58 -0.68 -23.73
N ASP A 137 13.64 0.64 -23.55
CA ASP A 137 13.09 1.34 -22.39
C ASP A 137 11.69 1.80 -22.75
N ASP A 138 10.69 0.94 -22.52
CA ASP A 138 9.30 1.34 -22.72
C ASP A 138 8.95 2.46 -21.73
N PRO A 139 8.22 3.50 -22.17
CA PRO A 139 7.87 4.60 -21.29
C PRO A 139 7.08 4.10 -20.08
N PRO A 140 7.21 4.75 -18.92
CA PRO A 140 6.44 4.37 -17.74
C PRO A 140 4.95 4.36 -18.06
N CYS A 141 4.21 3.43 -17.44
CA CYS A 141 2.77 3.26 -17.63
C CYS A 141 2.00 4.57 -17.41
N PHE A 142 2.48 5.41 -16.48
CA PHE A 142 1.98 6.76 -16.27
C PHE A 142 3.04 7.81 -16.64
N PRO A 143 2.68 8.86 -17.40
CA PRO A 143 3.59 9.95 -17.69
C PRO A 143 3.91 10.69 -16.39
N ALA A 144 5.14 10.56 -15.92
CA ALA A 144 5.56 11.22 -14.69
C ALA A 144 5.59 12.75 -14.88
N SER A 145 4.91 13.51 -14.02
CA SER A 145 4.94 14.98 -14.02
C SER A 145 6.29 15.54 -13.51
N ARG A 146 7.09 14.68 -12.89
CA ARG A 146 8.51 14.88 -12.59
C ARG A 146 9.24 13.63 -13.01
N ARG A 147 10.44 13.76 -13.58
CA ARG A 147 11.35 12.61 -13.76
C ARG A 147 11.37 11.86 -12.43
N ALA A 148 10.82 10.64 -12.41
CA ALA A 148 11.19 9.69 -11.39
C ALA A 148 12.71 9.70 -11.42
N SER A 149 13.33 10.13 -10.33
CA SER A 149 14.74 9.87 -10.13
C SER A 149 14.81 8.35 -10.17
N GLY A 150 15.17 7.79 -11.33
CA GLY A 150 15.69 6.45 -11.37
C GLY A 150 16.67 6.38 -10.23
N ALA A 151 16.52 5.39 -9.36
CA ALA A 151 17.58 5.03 -8.44
C ALA A 151 18.75 4.51 -9.28
N GLY A 152 19.36 5.39 -10.08
CA GLY A 152 20.69 5.28 -10.62
C GLY A 152 21.65 5.43 -9.45
N MET A 153 21.60 4.45 -8.55
CA MET A 153 22.71 4.19 -7.67
C MET A 153 23.78 3.56 -8.55
N ASN A 154 24.72 4.41 -8.99
CA ASN A 154 25.92 4.07 -9.76
C ASN A 154 26.73 2.97 -9.07
N ARG A 155 26.32 1.71 -9.24
CA ARG A 155 27.19 0.55 -9.24
C ARG A 155 26.95 -0.18 -10.56
N PRO A 156 27.99 -0.49 -11.34
CA PRO A 156 27.82 -1.27 -12.55
C PRO A 156 27.26 -2.65 -12.17
N GLY A 157 26.05 -2.96 -12.63
CA GLY A 157 25.54 -4.33 -12.69
C GLY A 157 24.26 -4.70 -11.94
N ASN A 158 23.37 -3.78 -11.53
CA ASN A 158 22.01 -4.18 -11.13
C ASN A 158 21.02 -3.01 -11.27
N THR A 159 20.34 -2.91 -12.42
CA THR A 159 19.11 -2.10 -12.53
C THR A 159 17.96 -2.94 -12.01
N ILE A 160 17.25 -2.42 -11.00
CA ILE A 160 16.04 -3.04 -10.48
C ILE A 160 14.89 -2.17 -10.98
N ALA A 161 14.04 -2.74 -11.81
CA ALA A 161 12.77 -2.13 -12.12
C ALA A 161 11.88 -2.25 -10.87
N THR A 162 11.67 -1.15 -10.16
CA THR A 162 10.52 -1.02 -9.25
C THR A 162 9.29 -1.01 -10.15
N CYS A 163 8.77 -2.20 -10.43
CA CYS A 163 7.65 -2.36 -11.33
C CYS A 163 6.42 -1.75 -10.64
N PHE A 164 5.74 -0.80 -11.28
CA PHE A 164 4.29 -0.81 -11.32
C PHE A 164 3.92 -1.68 -12.52
N ILE A 165 3.08 -2.67 -12.30
CA ILE A 165 2.67 -3.77 -13.20
C ILE A 165 2.92 -3.51 -14.71
N VAL A 166 3.72 -4.38 -15.35
CA VAL A 166 3.52 -4.74 -16.76
C VAL A 166 3.07 -6.20 -16.81
N MET A 167 1.75 -6.41 -16.86
CA MET A 167 1.20 -7.68 -17.36
C MET A 167 1.39 -7.68 -18.88
N SER A 168 2.39 -8.43 -19.36
CA SER A 168 2.36 -8.88 -20.75
C SER A 168 1.34 -9.99 -20.89
N ARG A 169 0.59 -9.92 -21.99
CA ARG A 169 -0.63 -10.67 -22.38
C ARG A 169 -0.66 -12.16 -21.97
N ILE A 170 -1.90 -12.60 -21.71
CA ILE A 170 -2.40 -13.98 -21.66
C ILE A 170 -1.79 -14.82 -22.79
#